data_AF-A0A7K7YV35-F1
#
_entry.id   AF-A0A7K7YV35-F1
#
_cell.length_a   1.000
_cell.length_b   1.000
_cell.length_c   1.000
_cell.angle_alpha   90.00
_cell.angle_beta   90.00
_cell.angle_gamma   90.00
#
_symmetry.space_group_name_H-M   'P 1'
#
loop_
_entity.id
_entity.type
_entity.pdbx_description
1 polymer ?
#
loop_
_entity_poly.entity_id
_entity_poly.type
_entity_poly.pdbx_seq_one_letter_code
_entity_poly.pdbx_strand_id
1 'polypeptide(L)'
;HVATKEIKAHKVVLASCSPYFHAMFTSKYEMSESRQTHVTLHDIDPQALEQLVQYAYTAEIVVGEGNVQTLLPAASLLQLNGVRDACCKFLLSQLDPSNCLGIRGFADTHSCSDLLKSAHKYVLQHFVEVSKTEEFMLLPLKQVLDLISSDSLNVPSEEEVYRAVLSWVKHDVDSRRQHVPRLMKCVRLPLLSRDFLMSNVDTELLVRHHSECKDLLIEALKYHLMPEQRGVLGNSRTRPRRCEGASTVLFAVGGGSLFAIHGDCEAYDTRTDRWHMVASMSTRRARVGVAAIGNKLYAVGGYDGTSDLATVESYDPVTNSWQPEVSMGTRRSCLGVAALHGLLYAAGGYDGASCLNSAERYDPLTGTWTSIAAMSTRRRYVRVATLEGNLYAVGGYDSSSHLATVEKYEPQINTWTPIANMLSRRSSAGVAVLEGMLYVAGGNDGTSCLNSVERYNPKSNTWESVAPMNIRR
;
A
#
# COMPACT_ATOMS: atom_id res chain seq x y z
N HIS A 1 -22.52 43.82 -20.85
CA HIS A 1 -21.54 43.61 -21.93
C HIS A 1 -20.48 42.63 -21.46
N VAL A 2 -20.13 41.69 -22.30
CA VAL A 2 -18.93 40.85 -22.14
C VAL A 2 -18.14 40.96 -23.42
N ALA A 3 -16.92 41.48 -23.33
CA ALA A 3 -16.11 41.87 -24.49
C ALA A 3 -16.93 42.76 -25.48
N THR A 4 -17.38 42.19 -26.61
CA THR A 4 -18.14 42.88 -27.67
C THR A 4 -19.63 42.53 -27.73
N LYS A 5 -20.12 41.59 -26.92
CA LYS A 5 -21.52 41.09 -26.99
C LYS A 5 -22.40 41.73 -25.90
N GLU A 6 -23.57 42.21 -26.30
CA GLU A 6 -24.60 42.71 -25.39
C GLU A 6 -25.63 41.60 -25.11
N ILE A 7 -25.82 41.27 -23.83
CA ILE A 7 -26.78 40.26 -23.38
C ILE A 7 -27.82 40.98 -22.54
N LYS A 8 -29.09 40.91 -22.94
CA LYS A 8 -30.22 41.53 -22.24
C LYS A 8 -30.80 40.56 -21.21
N ALA A 9 -30.94 41.01 -19.96
CA ALA A 9 -31.51 40.21 -18.88
C ALA A 9 -32.20 41.10 -17.82
N HIS A 10 -33.12 40.51 -17.07
CA HIS A 10 -33.84 41.18 -15.99
C HIS A 10 -33.02 41.14 -14.70
N LYS A 11 -32.81 42.31 -14.08
CA LYS A 11 -32.06 42.44 -12.81
C LYS A 11 -32.59 41.52 -11.70
N VAL A 12 -33.92 41.38 -11.62
CA VAL A 12 -34.59 40.54 -10.61
C VAL A 12 -34.25 39.06 -10.76
N VAL A 13 -34.22 38.56 -12.00
CA VAL A 13 -33.91 37.14 -12.28
C VAL A 13 -32.45 36.85 -11.93
N LEU A 14 -31.53 37.69 -12.38
CA LEU A 14 -30.10 37.54 -12.07
C LEU A 14 -29.80 37.63 -10.57
N ALA A 15 -30.44 38.58 -9.87
CA ALA A 15 -30.29 38.74 -8.42
C ALA A 15 -30.89 37.57 -7.62
N SER A 16 -31.86 36.85 -8.19
CA SER A 16 -32.47 35.68 -7.52
C SER A 16 -31.62 34.42 -7.65
N CYS A 17 -30.92 34.25 -8.77
CA CYS A 17 -30.13 33.05 -9.04
C CYS A 17 -28.70 33.14 -8.53
N SER A 18 -28.11 34.33 -8.48
CA SER A 18 -26.69 34.53 -8.14
C SER A 18 -26.52 35.49 -6.96
N PRO A 19 -25.88 35.04 -5.87
CA PRO A 19 -25.50 35.92 -4.76
C PRO A 19 -24.57 37.06 -5.19
N TYR A 20 -23.73 36.84 -6.21
CA TYR A 20 -22.85 37.86 -6.79
C TYR A 20 -23.66 39.01 -7.39
N PHE A 21 -24.65 38.70 -8.25
CA PHE A 21 -25.52 39.74 -8.81
C PHE A 21 -26.45 40.35 -7.76
N HIS A 22 -26.88 39.57 -6.76
CA HIS A 22 -27.64 40.11 -5.64
C HIS A 22 -26.84 41.19 -4.90
N ALA A 23 -25.61 40.90 -4.52
CA ALA A 23 -24.72 41.83 -3.84
C ALA A 23 -24.45 43.07 -4.70
N MET A 24 -24.10 42.87 -5.98
CA MET A 24 -23.84 43.96 -6.94
C MET A 24 -25.03 44.92 -7.10
N PHE A 25 -26.27 44.42 -7.07
CA PHE A 25 -27.46 45.25 -7.26
C PHE A 25 -28.05 45.82 -5.97
N THR A 26 -27.73 45.25 -4.79
CA THR A 26 -28.28 45.68 -3.49
C THR A 26 -27.31 46.53 -2.65
N SER A 27 -26.00 46.46 -2.88
CA SER A 27 -24.99 47.26 -2.16
C SER A 27 -25.07 48.74 -2.56
N LYS A 28 -25.96 49.49 -1.90
CA LYS A 28 -26.25 50.91 -2.19
C LYS A 28 -25.09 51.89 -1.97
N TYR A 29 -23.99 51.48 -1.33
CA TYR A 29 -22.93 52.40 -0.88
C TYR A 29 -21.52 52.13 -1.42
N GLU A 30 -21.25 51.02 -2.13
CA GLU A 30 -19.87 50.67 -2.53
C GLU A 30 -19.66 50.36 -4.04
N MET A 31 -20.71 50.18 -4.85
CA MET A 31 -20.54 49.86 -6.28
C MET A 31 -21.35 50.79 -7.21
N SER A 32 -20.64 51.41 -8.17
CA SER A 32 -21.19 52.33 -9.19
C SER A 32 -22.15 51.66 -10.18
N GLU A 33 -22.10 50.33 -10.28
CA GLU A 33 -22.89 49.52 -11.22
C GLU A 33 -24.38 49.44 -10.86
N SER A 34 -24.74 49.72 -9.60
CA SER A 34 -26.13 49.76 -9.13
C SER A 34 -26.99 50.80 -9.89
N ARG A 35 -26.37 51.90 -10.33
CA ARG A 35 -27.02 53.00 -11.07
C ARG A 35 -26.85 52.90 -12.59
N GLN A 36 -26.04 51.96 -13.07
CA GLN A 36 -25.77 51.80 -14.49
C GLN A 36 -26.79 50.86 -15.15
N THR A 37 -27.17 51.18 -16.39
CA THR A 37 -28.00 50.31 -17.23
C THR A 37 -27.16 49.24 -17.94
N HIS A 38 -25.84 49.46 -18.05
CA HIS A 38 -24.89 48.56 -18.69
C HIS A 38 -23.77 48.23 -17.70
N VAL A 39 -23.58 46.94 -17.42
CA VAL A 39 -22.46 46.42 -16.61
C VAL A 39 -21.49 45.69 -17.54
N THR A 40 -20.20 45.98 -17.44
CA THR A 40 -19.12 45.32 -18.17
C THR A 40 -18.49 44.26 -17.28
N LEU A 41 -18.69 42.98 -17.62
CA LEU A 41 -18.01 41.89 -16.93
C LEU A 41 -16.72 41.56 -17.69
N HIS A 42 -15.61 41.57 -16.95
CA HIS A 42 -14.30 41.17 -17.44
C HIS A 42 -14.06 39.69 -17.10
N ASP A 43 -13.20 39.02 -17.87
CA ASP A 43 -12.74 37.64 -17.63
C ASP A 43 -13.78 36.52 -17.70
N ILE A 44 -14.88 36.74 -18.43
CA ILE A 44 -15.88 35.69 -18.72
C ILE A 44 -15.99 35.50 -20.23
N ASP A 45 -16.09 34.25 -20.67
CA ASP A 45 -16.38 33.95 -22.08
C ASP A 45 -17.84 34.35 -22.44
N PRO A 46 -18.08 35.08 -23.55
CA PRO A 46 -19.42 35.53 -23.92
C PRO A 46 -20.44 34.40 -24.10
N GLN A 47 -20.01 33.23 -24.58
CA GLN A 47 -20.89 32.08 -24.82
C GLN A 47 -21.23 31.37 -23.51
N ALA A 48 -20.27 31.27 -22.58
CA ALA A 48 -20.52 30.78 -21.24
C ALA A 48 -21.51 31.68 -20.48
N LEU A 49 -21.37 33.01 -20.55
CA LEU A 49 -22.32 33.89 -19.88
C LEU A 49 -23.74 33.77 -20.46
N GLU A 50 -23.87 33.66 -21.78
CA GLU A 50 -25.18 33.48 -22.43
C GLU A 50 -25.88 32.19 -21.94
N GLN A 51 -25.13 31.09 -21.82
CA GLN A 51 -25.64 29.84 -21.25
C GLN A 51 -26.05 29.98 -19.77
N LEU A 52 -25.26 30.71 -18.97
CA LEU A 52 -25.58 30.95 -17.56
C LEU A 52 -26.80 31.86 -17.37
N VAL A 53 -26.97 32.86 -18.24
CA VAL A 53 -28.16 33.71 -18.26
C VAL A 53 -29.37 32.88 -18.67
N GLN A 54 -29.26 32.05 -19.71
CA GLN A 54 -30.35 31.17 -20.12
C GLN A 54 -30.74 30.19 -19.00
N TYR A 55 -29.76 29.61 -18.32
CA TYR A 55 -29.96 28.79 -17.13
C TYR A 55 -30.73 29.54 -16.03
N ALA A 56 -30.49 30.82 -15.82
CA ALA A 56 -31.24 31.62 -14.84
C ALA A 56 -32.75 31.74 -15.20
N TYR A 57 -33.14 31.59 -16.48
CA TYR A 57 -34.54 31.58 -16.90
C TYR A 57 -35.14 30.18 -17.01
N THR A 58 -34.37 29.20 -17.48
CA THR A 58 -34.89 27.85 -17.80
C THR A 58 -34.61 26.82 -16.70
N ALA A 59 -33.67 27.10 -15.79
CA ALA A 59 -33.11 26.15 -14.82
C ALA A 59 -32.48 24.88 -15.45
N GLU A 60 -32.23 24.88 -16.76
CA GLU A 60 -31.65 23.77 -17.51
C GLU A 60 -30.34 24.21 -18.16
N ILE A 61 -29.30 23.37 -18.06
CA ILE A 61 -28.01 23.59 -18.70
C ILE A 61 -27.42 22.26 -19.16
N VAL A 62 -26.85 22.27 -20.37
CA VAL A 62 -26.15 21.10 -20.95
C VAL A 62 -24.65 21.32 -20.79
N VAL A 63 -23.99 20.42 -20.08
CA VAL A 63 -22.53 20.44 -19.87
C VAL A 63 -21.89 19.36 -20.74
N GLY A 64 -20.84 19.72 -21.48
CA GLY A 64 -20.06 18.85 -22.33
C GLY A 64 -18.58 19.27 -22.38
N GLU A 65 -17.77 18.54 -23.15
CA GLU A 65 -16.31 18.74 -23.19
C GLU A 65 -15.91 20.14 -23.71
N GLY A 66 -16.63 20.65 -24.71
CA GLY A 66 -16.33 21.95 -25.33
C GLY A 66 -16.73 23.18 -24.51
N ASN A 67 -17.59 23.04 -23.50
CA ASN A 67 -18.05 24.18 -22.69
C ASN A 67 -17.63 24.11 -21.22
N VAL A 68 -17.28 22.94 -20.67
CA VAL A 68 -16.99 22.82 -19.23
C VAL A 68 -15.81 23.69 -18.78
N GLN A 69 -14.79 23.86 -19.64
CA GLN A 69 -13.61 24.67 -19.35
C GLN A 69 -13.92 26.17 -19.23
N THR A 70 -14.90 26.68 -19.98
CA THR A 70 -15.31 28.10 -19.92
C THR A 70 -16.49 28.32 -18.96
N LEU A 71 -17.32 27.31 -18.77
CA LEU A 71 -18.52 27.36 -17.94
C LEU A 71 -18.21 27.26 -16.44
N LEU A 72 -17.30 26.39 -16.01
CA LEU A 72 -16.97 26.25 -14.58
C LEU A 72 -16.37 27.53 -13.97
N PRO A 73 -15.40 28.22 -14.60
CA PRO A 73 -14.85 29.47 -14.08
C PRO A 73 -15.93 30.54 -13.95
N ALA A 74 -16.77 30.67 -14.98
CA ALA A 74 -17.87 31.63 -15.01
C ALA A 74 -18.93 31.34 -13.93
N ALA A 75 -19.29 30.07 -13.74
CA ALA A 75 -20.21 29.66 -12.68
C ALA A 75 -19.63 29.88 -11.28
N SER A 76 -18.32 29.66 -11.10
CA SER A 76 -17.63 29.90 -9.83
C SER A 76 -17.59 31.39 -9.49
N LEU A 77 -17.22 32.24 -10.45
CA LEU A 77 -17.20 33.70 -10.30
C LEU A 77 -18.60 34.25 -9.95
N LEU A 78 -19.63 33.79 -10.65
CA LEU A 78 -21.02 34.21 -10.43
C LEU A 78 -21.68 33.47 -9.25
N GLN A 79 -20.95 32.62 -8.52
CA GLN A 79 -21.44 31.86 -7.37
C GLN A 79 -22.69 31.01 -7.65
N LEU A 80 -22.80 30.46 -8.87
CA LEU A 80 -23.88 29.58 -9.30
C LEU A 80 -23.56 28.14 -8.90
N ASN A 81 -23.78 27.80 -7.63
CA ASN A 81 -23.42 26.49 -7.05
C ASN A 81 -24.02 25.29 -7.81
N GLY A 82 -25.27 25.38 -8.28
CA GLY A 82 -25.92 24.29 -9.01
C GLY A 82 -25.20 23.93 -10.33
N VAL A 83 -24.77 24.95 -11.08
CA VAL A 83 -24.00 24.75 -12.32
C VAL A 83 -22.59 24.26 -12.00
N ARG A 84 -21.95 24.84 -10.97
CA ARG A 84 -20.63 24.39 -10.50
C ARG A 84 -20.63 22.90 -10.16
N ASP A 85 -21.61 22.45 -9.37
CA ASP A 85 -21.70 21.08 -8.90
C ASP A 85 -22.01 20.11 -10.07
N ALA A 86 -22.80 20.55 -11.06
CA ALA A 86 -23.04 19.79 -12.29
C ALA A 86 -21.76 19.64 -13.14
N CYS A 87 -21.00 20.73 -13.32
CA CYS A 87 -19.70 20.69 -13.99
C CYS A 87 -18.70 19.80 -13.25
N CYS A 88 -18.64 19.86 -11.91
CA CYS A 88 -17.79 18.97 -11.12
C CYS A 88 -18.18 17.50 -11.28
N LYS A 89 -19.49 17.17 -11.28
CA LYS A 89 -19.95 15.80 -11.54
C LYS A 89 -19.59 15.31 -12.94
N PHE A 90 -19.72 16.16 -13.95
CA PHE A 90 -19.32 15.85 -15.32
C PHE A 90 -17.81 15.54 -15.39
N LEU A 91 -16.96 16.40 -14.82
CA LEU A 91 -15.51 16.20 -14.77
C LEU A 91 -15.12 14.92 -14.02
N LEU A 92 -15.81 14.59 -12.92
CA LEU A 92 -15.59 13.34 -12.19
C LEU A 92 -15.94 12.10 -13.04
N SER A 93 -16.98 12.18 -13.87
CA SER A 93 -17.37 11.08 -14.76
C SER A 93 -16.42 10.86 -15.94
N GLN A 94 -15.60 11.86 -16.27
CA GLN A 94 -14.65 11.85 -17.39
C GLN A 94 -13.18 11.78 -16.92
N LEU A 95 -12.92 11.42 -15.66
CA LEU A 95 -11.56 11.26 -15.15
C LEU A 95 -10.85 10.10 -15.88
N ASP A 96 -9.74 10.42 -16.52
CA ASP A 96 -8.88 9.49 -17.25
C ASP A 96 -7.40 9.75 -16.88
N PRO A 97 -6.50 8.75 -16.94
CA PRO A 97 -5.09 8.96 -16.63
C PRO A 97 -4.44 10.06 -17.47
N SER A 98 -4.92 10.31 -18.69
CA SER A 98 -4.39 11.35 -19.59
C SER A 98 -4.84 12.78 -19.27
N ASN A 99 -5.95 12.97 -18.55
CA ASN A 99 -6.55 14.30 -18.28
C ASN A 99 -6.59 14.68 -16.80
N CYS A 100 -6.30 13.72 -15.91
CA CYS A 100 -6.50 13.88 -14.47
C CYS A 100 -5.62 14.98 -13.85
N LEU A 101 -4.43 15.23 -14.42
CA LEU A 101 -3.53 16.29 -13.95
C LEU A 101 -4.04 17.66 -14.39
N GLY A 102 -4.51 17.79 -15.63
CA GLY A 102 -5.21 18.97 -16.12
C GLY A 102 -6.45 19.30 -15.27
N ILE A 103 -7.32 18.32 -15.02
CA ILE A 103 -8.52 18.50 -14.18
C ILE A 103 -8.15 18.89 -12.74
N ARG A 104 -7.09 18.31 -12.18
CA ARG A 104 -6.58 18.67 -10.85
C ARG A 104 -6.09 20.13 -10.81
N GLY A 105 -5.29 20.56 -11.79
CA GLY A 105 -4.81 21.94 -11.88
C GLY A 105 -5.95 22.95 -12.09
N PHE A 106 -6.94 22.56 -12.89
CA PHE A 106 -8.16 23.33 -13.11
C PHE A 106 -8.98 23.47 -11.83
N ALA A 107 -9.15 22.39 -11.06
CA ALA A 107 -9.85 22.41 -9.77
C ALA A 107 -9.13 23.28 -8.73
N ASP A 108 -7.79 23.26 -8.71
CA ASP A 108 -6.97 24.11 -7.83
C ASP A 108 -7.16 25.59 -8.16
N THR A 109 -7.13 25.94 -9.44
CA THR A 109 -7.32 27.32 -9.93
C THR A 109 -8.69 27.89 -9.56
N HIS A 110 -9.74 27.06 -9.60
CA HIS A 110 -11.11 27.49 -9.30
C HIS A 110 -11.57 27.16 -7.87
N SER A 111 -10.65 26.75 -6.99
CA SER A 111 -10.93 26.43 -5.57
C SER A 111 -12.04 25.38 -5.36
N CYS A 112 -12.20 24.45 -6.30
CA CYS A 112 -13.16 23.34 -6.21
C CYS A 112 -12.57 22.21 -5.35
N SER A 113 -12.70 22.31 -4.03
CA SER A 113 -12.05 21.40 -3.08
C SER A 113 -12.40 19.92 -3.26
N ASP A 114 -13.66 19.61 -3.57
CA ASP A 114 -14.12 18.22 -3.66
C ASP A 114 -13.67 17.55 -4.96
N LEU A 115 -13.71 18.29 -6.07
CA LEU A 115 -13.13 17.85 -7.33
C LEU A 115 -11.62 17.68 -7.20
N LEU A 116 -10.93 18.62 -6.55
CA LEU A 116 -9.49 18.56 -6.33
C LEU A 116 -9.10 17.31 -5.52
N LYS A 117 -9.79 17.02 -4.41
CA LYS A 117 -9.54 15.83 -3.59
C LYS A 117 -9.76 14.53 -4.38
N SER A 118 -10.86 14.44 -5.12
CA SER A 118 -11.19 13.25 -5.92
C SER A 118 -10.22 13.06 -7.08
N ALA A 119 -9.88 14.12 -7.81
CA ALA A 119 -8.88 14.08 -8.88
C ALA A 119 -7.49 13.73 -8.33
N HIS A 120 -7.10 14.30 -7.18
CA HIS A 120 -5.84 13.97 -6.53
C HIS A 120 -5.80 12.49 -6.10
N LYS A 121 -6.87 11.97 -5.52
CA LYS A 121 -6.98 10.55 -5.16
C LYS A 121 -6.86 9.65 -6.40
N TYR A 122 -7.50 10.02 -7.50
CA TYR A 122 -7.40 9.29 -8.77
C TYR A 122 -5.96 9.26 -9.31
N VAL A 123 -5.27 10.41 -9.29
CA VAL A 123 -3.84 10.51 -9.68
C VAL A 123 -2.97 9.59 -8.83
N LEU A 124 -3.20 9.54 -7.51
CA LEU A 124 -2.45 8.66 -6.62
C LEU A 124 -2.73 7.17 -6.89
N GLN A 125 -3.96 6.82 -7.26
CA GLN A 125 -4.37 5.45 -7.57
C GLN A 125 -3.84 4.92 -8.91
N HIS A 126 -3.74 5.78 -9.92
CA HIS A 126 -3.30 5.44 -11.27
C HIS A 126 -1.92 6.01 -11.63
N PHE A 127 -1.08 6.28 -10.62
CA PHE A 127 0.18 6.99 -10.79
C PHE A 127 1.10 6.39 -11.86
N VAL A 128 1.17 5.06 -11.97
CA VAL A 128 2.03 4.37 -12.96
C VAL A 128 1.65 4.77 -14.39
N GLU A 129 0.36 4.87 -14.70
CA GLU A 129 -0.13 5.27 -16.02
C GLU A 129 0.05 6.77 -16.23
N VAL A 130 -0.34 7.57 -15.23
CA VAL A 130 -0.20 9.04 -15.26
C VAL A 130 1.26 9.45 -15.48
N SER A 131 2.22 8.74 -14.85
CA SER A 131 3.64 9.06 -14.96
C SER A 131 4.22 8.92 -16.37
N LYS A 132 3.53 8.18 -17.27
CA LYS A 132 3.92 7.99 -18.67
C LYS A 132 3.34 9.06 -19.61
N THR A 133 2.39 9.85 -19.14
CA THR A 133 1.70 10.87 -19.95
C THR A 133 2.57 12.11 -20.15
N GLU A 134 2.33 12.85 -21.24
CA GLU A 134 2.99 14.13 -21.49
C GLU A 134 2.60 15.20 -20.46
N GLU A 135 1.36 15.18 -19.95
CA GLU A 135 0.90 16.11 -18.89
C GLU A 135 1.81 16.03 -17.66
N PHE A 136 2.21 14.82 -17.26
CA PHE A 136 3.12 14.63 -16.13
C PHE A 136 4.51 15.23 -16.41
N MET A 137 5.04 15.06 -17.62
CA MET A 137 6.36 15.58 -18.01
C MET A 137 6.41 17.12 -18.00
N LEU A 138 5.28 17.77 -18.24
CA LEU A 138 5.14 19.23 -18.25
C LEU A 138 4.87 19.84 -16.86
N LEU A 139 4.64 19.03 -15.82
CA LEU A 139 4.30 19.55 -14.49
C LEU A 139 5.44 20.37 -13.86
N PRO A 140 5.10 21.43 -13.08
CA PRO A 140 6.06 22.16 -12.26
C PRO A 140 6.65 21.31 -11.13
N LEU A 141 7.91 21.60 -10.76
CA LEU A 141 8.65 20.89 -9.70
C LEU A 141 7.85 20.72 -8.39
N LYS A 142 7.15 21.77 -7.94
CA LYS A 142 6.38 21.75 -6.68
C LYS A 142 5.31 20.66 -6.70
N GLN A 143 4.53 20.60 -7.78
CA GLN A 143 3.46 19.62 -7.89
C GLN A 143 3.98 18.18 -8.01
N VAL A 144 5.13 17.99 -8.65
CA VAL A 144 5.80 16.69 -8.76
C VAL A 144 6.33 16.22 -7.40
N LEU A 145 6.96 17.12 -6.63
CA LEU A 145 7.39 16.82 -5.26
C LEU A 145 6.21 16.48 -4.35
N ASP A 146 5.11 17.23 -4.44
CA ASP A 146 3.90 16.95 -3.66
C ASP A 146 3.30 15.57 -3.99
N LEU A 147 3.36 15.14 -5.24
CA LEU A 147 2.91 13.80 -5.64
C LEU A 147 3.84 12.70 -5.12
N ILE A 148 5.16 12.80 -5.36
CA ILE A 148 6.13 11.74 -5.02
C ILE A 148 6.36 11.63 -3.51
N SER A 149 6.19 12.72 -2.76
CA SER A 149 6.30 12.69 -1.30
C SER A 149 5.10 12.00 -0.62
N SER A 150 3.99 11.80 -1.32
CA SER A 150 2.77 11.20 -0.75
C SER A 150 2.95 9.72 -0.41
N ASP A 151 2.61 9.35 0.83
CA ASP A 151 2.65 7.96 1.31
C ASP A 151 1.53 7.09 0.71
N SER A 152 0.50 7.74 0.14
CA SER A 152 -0.72 7.13 -0.39
C SER A 152 -0.64 6.77 -1.88
N LEU A 153 0.52 6.91 -2.51
CA LEU A 153 0.76 6.51 -3.90
C LEU A 153 0.55 5.01 -4.11
N ASN A 154 -0.20 4.66 -5.15
CA ASN A 154 -0.39 3.28 -5.61
C ASN A 154 0.64 2.91 -6.66
N VAL A 155 1.71 2.30 -6.19
CA VAL A 155 2.79 1.80 -7.04
C VAL A 155 3.12 0.35 -6.66
N PRO A 156 3.36 -0.52 -7.64
CA PRO A 156 3.73 -1.91 -7.37
C PRO A 156 5.13 -2.02 -6.73
N SER A 157 6.03 -1.10 -7.07
CA SER A 157 7.38 -1.01 -6.52
C SER A 157 7.88 0.45 -6.53
N GLU A 158 8.86 0.75 -5.67
CA GLU A 158 9.56 2.06 -5.70
C GLU A 158 10.43 2.23 -6.96
N GLU A 159 10.71 1.15 -7.69
CA GLU A 159 11.42 1.22 -8.97
C GLU A 159 10.62 2.03 -10.00
N GLU A 160 9.28 1.90 -10.01
CA GLU A 160 8.41 2.69 -10.89
C GLU A 160 8.45 4.18 -10.54
N VAL A 161 8.48 4.52 -9.25
CA VAL A 161 8.61 5.92 -8.80
C VAL A 161 9.96 6.50 -9.25
N TYR A 162 11.04 5.74 -9.11
CA TYR A 162 12.36 6.14 -9.60
C TYR A 162 12.38 6.37 -11.12
N ARG A 163 11.80 5.43 -11.90
CA ARG A 163 11.68 5.55 -13.36
C ARG A 163 10.88 6.78 -13.77
N ALA A 164 9.75 7.04 -13.11
CA ALA A 164 8.92 8.23 -13.33
C ALA A 164 9.69 9.53 -13.08
N VAL A 165 10.42 9.62 -11.96
CA VAL A 165 11.27 10.78 -11.62
C VAL A 165 12.35 10.99 -12.67
N LEU A 166 13.06 9.94 -13.07
CA LEU A 166 14.09 10.06 -14.10
C LEU A 166 13.51 10.47 -15.45
N SER A 167 12.36 9.94 -15.85
CA SER A 167 11.71 10.33 -17.11
C SER A 167 11.36 11.81 -17.11
N TRP A 168 10.83 12.32 -15.99
CA TRP A 168 10.54 13.75 -15.84
C TRP A 168 11.80 14.62 -15.91
N VAL A 169 12.91 14.20 -15.29
CA VAL A 169 14.18 14.95 -15.37
C VAL A 169 14.77 14.89 -16.79
N LYS A 170 14.70 13.74 -17.46
CA LYS A 170 15.25 13.54 -18.82
C LYS A 170 14.53 14.35 -19.89
N HIS A 171 13.27 14.75 -19.66
CA HIS A 171 12.52 15.59 -20.57
C HIS A 171 13.10 17.01 -20.72
N ASP A 172 13.69 17.57 -19.67
CA ASP A 172 14.34 18.89 -19.67
C ASP A 172 15.54 18.86 -18.72
N VAL A 173 16.64 18.28 -19.22
CA VAL A 173 17.84 18.01 -18.44
C VAL A 173 18.49 19.31 -17.96
N ASP A 174 18.52 20.33 -18.80
CA ASP A 174 19.27 21.57 -18.53
C ASP A 174 18.69 22.33 -17.34
N SER A 175 17.36 22.47 -17.27
CA SER A 175 16.70 23.20 -16.17
C SER A 175 16.50 22.34 -14.92
N ARG A 176 16.27 21.03 -15.08
CA ARG A 176 15.84 20.14 -13.99
C ARG A 176 16.97 19.42 -13.28
N ARG A 177 18.19 19.38 -13.85
CA ARG A 177 19.36 18.69 -13.25
C ARG A 177 19.67 19.16 -11.81
N GLN A 178 19.48 20.43 -11.51
CA GLN A 178 19.69 20.99 -10.17
C GLN A 178 18.68 20.48 -9.12
N HIS A 179 17.53 19.96 -9.54
CA HIS A 179 16.46 19.52 -8.64
C HIS A 179 16.50 18.02 -8.33
N VAL A 180 17.36 17.26 -9.00
CA VAL A 180 17.54 15.81 -8.80
C VAL A 180 17.72 15.43 -7.33
N PRO A 181 18.57 16.09 -6.52
CA PRO A 181 18.73 15.72 -5.12
C PRO A 181 17.44 15.82 -4.29
N ARG A 182 16.62 16.84 -4.54
CA ARG A 182 15.33 17.03 -3.84
C ARG A 182 14.32 15.95 -4.22
N LEU A 183 14.29 15.55 -5.49
CA LEU A 183 13.41 14.48 -5.97
C LEU A 183 13.85 13.11 -5.41
N MET A 184 15.15 12.82 -5.40
CA MET A 184 15.69 11.56 -4.89
C MET A 184 15.48 11.40 -3.37
N LYS A 185 15.38 12.49 -2.61
CA LYS A 185 14.97 12.46 -1.19
C LYS A 185 13.51 11.99 -1.00
N CYS A 186 12.66 12.10 -2.03
CA CYS A 186 11.28 11.65 -1.99
C CYS A 186 11.12 10.19 -2.47
N VAL A 187 12.06 9.69 -3.28
CA VAL A 187 12.10 8.27 -3.71
C VAL A 187 12.69 7.42 -2.59
N ARG A 188 12.02 6.34 -2.21
CA ARG A 188 12.42 5.49 -1.07
C ARG A 188 13.51 4.50 -1.47
N LEU A 189 14.72 5.01 -1.71
CA LEU A 189 15.88 4.24 -2.18
C LEU A 189 16.15 2.92 -1.42
N PRO A 190 16.01 2.85 -0.08
CA PRO A 190 16.22 1.61 0.68
C PRO A 190 15.27 0.45 0.35
N LEU A 191 14.19 0.70 -0.40
CA LEU A 191 13.19 -0.30 -0.78
C LEU A 191 13.34 -0.82 -2.21
N LEU A 192 14.31 -0.30 -2.98
CA LEU A 192 14.62 -0.85 -4.29
C LEU A 192 15.43 -2.14 -4.13
N SER A 193 15.38 -3.01 -5.13
CA SER A 193 16.21 -4.21 -5.17
C SER A 193 17.71 -3.85 -5.22
N ARG A 194 18.57 -4.69 -4.63
CA ARG A 194 20.03 -4.47 -4.65
C ARG A 194 20.56 -4.36 -6.07
N ASP A 195 20.08 -5.21 -6.96
CA ASP A 195 20.52 -5.26 -8.35
C ASP A 195 20.13 -3.98 -9.10
N PHE A 196 18.92 -3.45 -8.88
CA PHE A 196 18.51 -2.19 -9.48
C PHE A 196 19.32 -0.99 -8.95
N LEU A 197 19.66 -0.96 -7.66
CA LEU A 197 20.53 0.09 -7.11
C LEU A 197 21.91 0.11 -7.76
N MET A 198 22.52 -1.07 -7.96
CA MET A 198 23.85 -1.18 -8.57
C MET A 198 23.83 -0.99 -10.09
N SER A 199 22.83 -1.53 -10.78
CA SER A 199 22.76 -1.50 -12.24
C SER A 199 22.20 -0.20 -12.81
N ASN A 200 21.25 0.45 -12.13
CA ASN A 200 20.52 1.60 -12.67
C ASN A 200 20.79 2.88 -11.88
N VAL A 201 20.83 2.84 -10.55
CA VAL A 201 20.99 4.07 -9.75
C VAL A 201 22.44 4.52 -9.68
N ASP A 202 23.37 3.59 -9.43
CA ASP A 202 24.79 3.91 -9.41
C ASP A 202 25.33 4.26 -10.80
N THR A 203 24.85 3.65 -11.88
CA THR A 203 25.37 3.91 -13.24
C THR A 203 24.89 5.23 -13.86
N GLU A 204 23.77 5.78 -13.39
CA GLU A 204 23.15 6.96 -13.99
C GLU A 204 23.96 8.24 -13.69
N LEU A 205 24.43 8.91 -14.76
CA LEU A 205 25.29 10.10 -14.66
C LEU A 205 24.64 11.24 -13.86
N LEU A 206 23.33 11.44 -14.00
CA LEU A 206 22.57 12.48 -13.29
C LEU A 206 22.62 12.32 -11.77
N VAL A 207 22.73 11.08 -11.28
CA VAL A 207 22.82 10.76 -9.85
C VAL A 207 24.27 10.90 -9.37
N ARG A 208 25.24 10.41 -10.15
CA ARG A 208 26.68 10.46 -9.80
C ARG A 208 27.25 11.87 -9.69
N HIS A 209 26.70 12.84 -10.42
CA HIS A 209 27.18 14.21 -10.41
C HIS A 209 26.90 14.97 -9.11
N HIS A 210 25.93 14.53 -8.30
CA HIS A 210 25.54 15.19 -7.05
C HIS A 210 26.00 14.40 -5.84
N SER A 211 26.70 15.04 -4.90
CA SER A 211 27.16 14.41 -3.66
C SER A 211 26.00 13.96 -2.77
N GLU A 212 24.94 14.76 -2.65
CA GLU A 212 23.76 14.43 -1.82
C GLU A 212 23.10 13.12 -2.25
N CYS A 213 23.08 12.82 -3.56
CA CYS A 213 22.53 11.55 -4.05
C CYS A 213 23.39 10.35 -3.66
N LYS A 214 24.72 10.54 -3.55
CA LYS A 214 25.63 9.49 -3.07
C LYS A 214 25.38 9.18 -1.60
N ASP A 215 25.12 10.19 -0.77
CA ASP A 215 24.79 9.98 0.64
C ASP A 215 23.49 9.16 0.80
N LEU A 216 22.47 9.45 -0.02
CA LEU A 216 21.22 8.68 -0.06
C LEU A 216 21.43 7.24 -0.57
N LEU A 217 22.36 7.04 -1.51
CA LEU A 217 22.72 5.71 -1.99
C LEU A 217 23.49 4.92 -0.93
N ILE A 218 24.38 5.56 -0.18
CA ILE A 218 25.09 4.96 0.96
C ILE A 218 24.10 4.58 2.06
N GLU A 219 23.11 5.44 2.36
CA GLU A 219 22.00 5.12 3.28
C GLU A 219 21.27 3.83 2.84
N ALA A 220 20.88 3.76 1.57
CA ALA A 220 20.21 2.59 1.02
C ALA A 220 21.10 1.34 1.10
N LEU A 221 22.34 1.41 0.64
CA LEU A 221 23.28 0.29 0.70
C LEU A 221 23.52 -0.18 2.14
N LYS A 222 23.62 0.74 3.11
CA LYS A 222 23.71 0.39 4.53
C LYS A 222 22.47 -0.38 5.01
N TYR A 223 21.28 0.00 4.56
CA TYR A 223 20.02 -0.71 4.86
C TYR A 223 19.98 -2.13 4.28
N HIS A 224 20.60 -2.36 3.10
CA HIS A 224 20.77 -3.70 2.54
C HIS A 224 21.84 -4.53 3.27
N LEU A 225 22.95 -3.89 3.68
CA LEU A 225 24.06 -4.55 4.36
C LEU A 225 23.75 -4.94 5.81
N MET A 226 22.85 -4.21 6.49
CA MET A 226 22.52 -4.40 7.91
C MET A 226 21.04 -4.78 8.12
N PRO A 227 20.59 -5.98 7.70
CA PRO A 227 19.20 -6.41 7.81
C PRO A 227 18.70 -6.48 9.26
N GLU A 228 19.59 -6.81 10.20
CA GLU A 228 19.27 -6.92 11.63
C GLU A 228 18.88 -5.56 12.22
N GLN A 229 19.51 -4.48 11.75
CA GLN A 229 19.27 -3.13 12.26
C GLN A 229 18.12 -2.40 11.56
N ARG A 230 17.39 -3.04 10.62
CA ARG A 230 16.28 -2.39 9.90
C ARG A 230 15.19 -1.84 10.81
N GLY A 231 14.94 -2.50 11.94
CA GLY A 231 14.00 -2.00 12.95
C GLY A 231 14.45 -0.68 13.60
N VAL A 232 15.76 -0.47 13.75
CA VAL A 232 16.37 0.73 14.36
C VAL A 232 16.62 1.83 13.32
N LEU A 233 16.94 1.46 12.07
CA LEU A 233 17.12 2.36 10.92
C LEU A 233 15.78 2.88 10.35
N GLY A 234 14.67 2.69 11.06
CA GLY A 234 13.32 2.95 10.61
C GLY A 234 13.00 4.44 10.41
N ASN A 235 13.27 4.97 9.22
CA ASN A 235 12.85 6.31 8.79
C ASN A 235 11.64 6.25 7.84
N SER A 236 11.00 7.37 7.52
CA SER A 236 9.89 7.44 6.54
C SER A 236 10.24 6.81 5.18
N ARG A 237 11.52 6.88 4.79
CA ARG A 237 12.08 6.29 3.55
C ARG A 237 12.27 4.77 3.58
N THR A 238 12.17 4.13 4.74
CA THR A 238 12.36 2.66 4.90
C THR A 238 11.05 1.91 5.07
N ARG A 239 9.93 2.64 5.08
CA ARG A 239 8.59 2.07 5.16
C ARG A 239 7.99 1.99 3.76
N PRO A 240 7.33 0.90 3.35
CA PRO A 240 6.60 0.83 2.09
C PRO A 240 5.41 1.82 2.03
N ARG A 241 5.02 2.24 0.83
CA ARG A 241 3.83 3.09 0.63
C ARG A 241 2.56 2.29 0.90
N ARG A 242 1.52 2.96 1.39
CA ARG A 242 0.21 2.35 1.68
C ARG A 242 -0.89 3.24 1.14
N CYS A 243 -1.58 2.75 0.13
CA CYS A 243 -2.68 3.48 -0.49
C CYS A 243 -3.84 3.69 0.48
N GLU A 244 -4.44 4.88 0.41
CA GLU A 244 -5.70 5.14 1.10
C GLU A 244 -6.82 4.28 0.54
N GLY A 245 -7.40 3.44 1.40
CA GLY A 245 -8.46 2.50 1.04
C GLY A 245 -7.98 1.10 0.66
N ALA A 246 -6.69 0.78 0.82
CA ALA A 246 -6.21 -0.60 0.73
C ALA A 246 -6.93 -1.47 1.77
N SER A 247 -7.78 -2.38 1.29
CA SER A 247 -8.51 -3.33 2.13
C SER A 247 -7.59 -4.47 2.54
N THR A 248 -7.67 -4.88 3.80
CA THR A 248 -7.04 -6.12 4.24
C THR A 248 -7.76 -7.30 3.62
N VAL A 249 -7.00 -8.16 2.94
CA VAL A 249 -7.48 -9.40 2.33
C VAL A 249 -6.90 -10.57 3.12
N LEU A 250 -7.74 -11.56 3.42
CA LEU A 250 -7.30 -12.79 4.06
C LEU A 250 -7.02 -13.83 2.96
N PHE A 251 -5.87 -14.47 3.00
CA PHE A 251 -5.50 -15.53 2.06
C PHE A 251 -5.51 -16.90 2.75
N ALA A 252 -6.15 -17.88 2.11
CA ALA A 252 -6.02 -19.30 2.41
C ALA A 252 -5.19 -19.94 1.29
N VAL A 253 -4.05 -20.54 1.64
CA VAL A 253 -3.06 -21.03 0.67
C VAL A 253 -2.79 -22.51 0.89
N GLY A 254 -3.04 -23.31 -0.15
CA GLY A 254 -2.74 -24.74 -0.18
C GLY A 254 -3.53 -25.56 0.83
N GLY A 255 -2.91 -26.62 1.32
CA GLY A 255 -3.52 -27.57 2.25
C GLY A 255 -3.76 -28.94 1.63
N GLY A 256 -4.37 -29.81 2.42
CA GLY A 256 -4.67 -31.18 2.00
C GLY A 256 -6.02 -31.62 2.55
N SER A 257 -6.76 -32.32 1.71
CA SER A 257 -7.88 -33.17 2.13
C SER A 257 -7.37 -34.57 2.47
N LEU A 258 -8.25 -35.45 2.94
CA LEU A 258 -7.92 -36.85 3.25
C LEU A 258 -7.32 -37.61 2.05
N PHE A 259 -7.60 -37.18 0.81
CA PHE A 259 -7.23 -37.92 -0.41
C PHE A 259 -6.37 -37.13 -1.40
N ALA A 260 -6.20 -35.81 -1.21
CA ALA A 260 -5.50 -34.97 -2.17
C ALA A 260 -4.84 -33.76 -1.50
N ILE A 261 -3.64 -33.42 -1.98
CA ILE A 261 -2.97 -32.16 -1.67
C ILE A 261 -3.32 -31.16 -2.77
N HIS A 262 -3.71 -29.96 -2.36
CA HIS A 262 -4.17 -28.91 -3.26
C HIS A 262 -3.09 -27.83 -3.40
N GLY A 263 -3.03 -27.23 -4.59
CA GLY A 263 -2.30 -25.99 -4.83
C GLY A 263 -3.20 -24.77 -4.78
N ASP A 264 -4.50 -24.97 -4.54
CA ASP A 264 -5.51 -23.94 -4.65
C ASP A 264 -5.37 -22.90 -3.55
N CYS A 265 -5.69 -21.67 -3.93
CA CYS A 265 -5.56 -20.50 -3.08
C CYS A 265 -6.84 -19.69 -3.19
N GLU A 266 -7.31 -19.19 -2.05
CA GLU A 266 -8.53 -18.39 -1.96
C GLU A 266 -8.22 -17.10 -1.23
N ALA A 267 -8.83 -16.01 -1.69
CA ALA A 267 -8.74 -14.69 -1.11
C ALA A 267 -10.12 -14.23 -0.64
N TYR A 268 -10.22 -13.82 0.62
CA TYR A 268 -11.42 -13.28 1.21
C TYR A 268 -11.36 -11.76 1.24
N ASP A 269 -12.24 -11.13 0.48
CA ASP A 269 -12.40 -9.68 0.46
C ASP A 269 -13.36 -9.27 1.58
N THR A 270 -12.82 -8.56 2.57
CA THR A 270 -13.55 -8.07 3.75
C THR A 270 -14.62 -7.03 3.41
N ARG A 271 -14.52 -6.35 2.26
CA ARG A 271 -15.51 -5.35 1.82
C ARG A 271 -16.73 -5.97 1.17
N THR A 272 -16.53 -7.06 0.43
CA THR A 272 -17.61 -7.77 -0.27
C THR A 272 -18.12 -8.99 0.49
N ASP A 273 -17.46 -9.36 1.59
CA ASP A 273 -17.75 -10.53 2.42
C ASP A 273 -17.81 -11.82 1.59
N ARG A 274 -16.84 -11.99 0.69
CA ARG A 274 -16.81 -13.10 -0.25
C ARG A 274 -15.41 -13.66 -0.44
N TRP A 275 -15.37 -14.99 -0.60
CA TRP A 275 -14.20 -15.72 -1.04
C TRP A 275 -14.13 -15.74 -2.56
N HIS A 276 -12.93 -15.52 -3.08
CA HIS A 276 -12.61 -15.57 -4.50
C HIS A 276 -11.43 -16.52 -4.71
N MET A 277 -11.52 -17.37 -5.72
CA MET A 277 -10.38 -18.18 -6.13
C MET A 277 -9.33 -17.27 -6.77
N VAL A 278 -8.08 -17.45 -6.35
CA VAL A 278 -6.92 -16.81 -6.96
C VAL A 278 -6.06 -17.86 -7.65
N ALA A 279 -5.00 -17.43 -8.35
CA ALA A 279 -4.12 -18.38 -9.02
C ALA A 279 -3.58 -19.43 -8.04
N SER A 280 -3.60 -20.69 -8.48
CA SER A 280 -3.04 -21.81 -7.72
C SER A 280 -1.51 -21.79 -7.78
N MET A 281 -0.87 -22.29 -6.72
CA MET A 281 0.58 -22.47 -6.68
C MET A 281 1.05 -23.44 -7.77
N SER A 282 2.28 -23.26 -8.24
CA SER A 282 2.91 -24.15 -9.21
C SER A 282 3.15 -25.54 -8.61
N THR A 283 3.58 -25.57 -7.35
CA THR A 283 3.73 -26.81 -6.57
C THR A 283 2.58 -26.94 -5.58
N ARG A 284 1.96 -28.11 -5.51
CA ARG A 284 0.92 -28.40 -4.51
C ARG A 284 1.59 -28.60 -3.15
N ARG A 285 1.05 -27.97 -2.09
CA ARG A 285 1.73 -27.96 -0.78
C ARG A 285 0.73 -28.15 0.36
N ALA A 286 0.95 -29.17 1.17
CA ALA A 286 0.36 -29.29 2.51
C ALA A 286 1.39 -28.90 3.57
N ARG A 287 0.93 -28.51 4.76
CA ARG A 287 1.80 -28.16 5.92
C ARG A 287 2.82 -27.06 5.58
N VAL A 288 2.43 -26.18 4.65
CA VAL A 288 3.21 -25.04 4.16
C VAL A 288 3.24 -23.93 5.21
N GLY A 289 4.34 -23.20 5.27
CA GLY A 289 4.43 -21.96 6.04
C GLY A 289 4.14 -20.77 5.14
N VAL A 290 3.32 -19.83 5.60
CA VAL A 290 2.90 -18.68 4.80
C VAL A 290 3.11 -17.40 5.58
N ALA A 291 3.71 -16.39 4.96
CA ALA A 291 3.76 -15.03 5.51
C ALA A 291 3.77 -13.98 4.40
N ALA A 292 3.30 -12.77 4.73
CA ALA A 292 3.27 -11.65 3.82
C ALA A 292 4.43 -10.68 4.10
N ILE A 293 5.13 -10.25 3.05
CA ILE A 293 6.16 -9.20 3.11
C ILE A 293 5.84 -8.17 2.03
N GLY A 294 5.69 -6.90 2.43
CA GLY A 294 5.30 -5.84 1.51
C GLY A 294 3.93 -6.14 0.89
N ASN A 295 3.87 -6.21 -0.44
CA ASN A 295 2.65 -6.52 -1.20
C ASN A 295 2.64 -7.95 -1.77
N LYS A 296 3.55 -8.83 -1.31
CA LYS A 296 3.65 -10.22 -1.78
C LYS A 296 3.42 -11.20 -0.65
N LEU A 297 2.86 -12.35 -1.00
CA LEU A 297 2.66 -13.48 -0.08
C LEU A 297 3.68 -14.57 -0.40
N TYR A 298 4.36 -15.12 0.60
CA TYR A 298 5.38 -16.14 0.41
C TYR A 298 4.87 -17.48 0.96
N ALA A 299 4.88 -18.51 0.12
CA ALA A 299 4.63 -19.90 0.48
C ALA A 299 5.97 -20.64 0.58
N VAL A 300 6.31 -21.09 1.78
CA VAL A 300 7.63 -21.60 2.14
C VAL A 300 7.55 -23.08 2.50
N GLY A 301 8.29 -23.91 1.75
CA GLY A 301 8.43 -25.34 2.01
C GLY A 301 7.10 -26.09 1.93
N GLY A 302 6.87 -27.00 2.87
CA GLY A 302 5.69 -27.87 2.91
C GLY A 302 5.98 -29.27 2.37
N TYR A 303 4.91 -30.00 2.04
CA TYR A 303 4.94 -31.38 1.57
C TYR A 303 4.05 -31.51 0.32
N ASP A 304 4.59 -32.07 -0.76
CA ASP A 304 3.88 -32.21 -2.05
C ASP A 304 3.08 -33.51 -2.22
N GLY A 305 3.18 -34.42 -1.25
CA GLY A 305 2.59 -35.77 -1.33
C GLY A 305 3.63 -36.86 -1.52
N THR A 306 4.86 -36.47 -1.85
CA THR A 306 6.00 -37.37 -2.05
C THR A 306 7.20 -36.97 -1.19
N SER A 307 7.50 -35.67 -1.12
CA SER A 307 8.71 -35.16 -0.48
C SER A 307 8.45 -33.86 0.30
N ASP A 308 9.25 -33.65 1.35
CA ASP A 308 9.34 -32.36 2.03
C ASP A 308 10.14 -31.38 1.17
N LEU A 309 9.62 -30.16 1.02
CA LEU A 309 10.11 -29.17 0.06
C LEU A 309 11.02 -28.14 0.71
N ALA A 310 12.06 -27.72 -0.03
CA ALA A 310 12.84 -26.51 0.25
C ALA A 310 12.38 -25.32 -0.60
N THR A 311 11.55 -25.56 -1.62
CA THR A 311 11.14 -24.56 -2.60
C THR A 311 10.22 -23.51 -1.96
N VAL A 312 10.31 -22.31 -2.49
CA VAL A 312 9.55 -21.14 -2.06
C VAL A 312 8.87 -20.54 -3.29
N GLU A 313 7.63 -20.10 -3.13
CA GLU A 313 6.90 -19.38 -4.17
C GLU A 313 6.38 -18.05 -3.59
N SER A 314 6.45 -16.98 -4.37
CA SER A 314 5.84 -15.70 -4.02
C SER A 314 4.62 -15.42 -4.90
N TYR A 315 3.53 -14.99 -4.29
CA TYR A 315 2.32 -14.57 -4.97
C TYR A 315 2.27 -13.06 -5.07
N ASP A 316 2.01 -12.59 -6.28
CA ASP A 316 1.78 -11.19 -6.56
C ASP A 316 0.27 -10.94 -6.82
N PRO A 317 -0.43 -10.23 -5.92
CA PRO A 317 -1.87 -9.98 -6.05
C PRO A 317 -2.20 -9.04 -7.22
N VAL A 318 -1.24 -8.26 -7.73
CA VAL A 318 -1.47 -7.34 -8.87
C VAL A 318 -1.53 -8.12 -10.18
N THR A 319 -0.62 -9.09 -10.36
CA THR A 319 -0.59 -9.93 -11.56
C THR A 319 -1.42 -11.21 -11.41
N ASN A 320 -1.92 -11.48 -10.20
CA ASN A 320 -2.58 -12.73 -9.82
C ASN A 320 -1.77 -13.95 -10.27
N SER A 321 -0.48 -14.00 -9.92
CA SER A 321 0.41 -15.08 -10.32
C SER A 321 1.38 -15.47 -9.21
N TRP A 322 1.73 -16.76 -9.17
CA TRP A 322 2.81 -17.29 -8.35
C TRP A 322 4.10 -17.36 -9.15
N GLN A 323 5.21 -16.97 -8.52
CA GLN A 323 6.55 -17.01 -9.10
C GLN A 323 7.48 -17.83 -8.20
N PRO A 324 8.38 -18.63 -8.77
CA PRO A 324 9.38 -19.35 -7.98
C PRO A 324 10.38 -18.36 -7.37
N GLU A 325 10.70 -18.57 -6.11
CA GLU A 325 11.71 -17.82 -5.36
C GLU A 325 12.92 -18.68 -5.02
N VAL A 326 13.97 -18.03 -4.50
CA VAL A 326 15.17 -18.73 -4.02
C VAL A 326 14.76 -19.73 -2.93
N SER A 327 15.14 -20.98 -3.13
CA SER A 327 14.83 -22.08 -2.21
C SER A 327 15.64 -21.98 -0.92
N MET A 328 15.07 -22.49 0.18
CA MET A 328 15.79 -22.64 1.46
C MET A 328 16.98 -23.58 1.32
N GLY A 329 17.96 -23.46 2.23
CA GLY A 329 19.05 -24.42 2.31
C GLY A 329 18.59 -25.79 2.82
N THR A 330 17.61 -25.80 3.73
CA THR A 330 17.02 -27.04 4.27
C THR A 330 15.56 -27.19 3.85
N ARG A 331 15.16 -28.39 3.42
CA ARG A 331 13.74 -28.71 3.19
C ARG A 331 12.98 -28.79 4.52
N ARG A 332 11.76 -28.24 4.55
CA ARG A 332 10.99 -28.09 5.79
C ARG A 332 9.50 -28.21 5.51
N SER A 333 8.82 -29.14 6.19
CA SER A 333 7.36 -29.12 6.37
C SER A 333 6.98 -28.89 7.83
N CYS A 334 5.72 -28.53 8.10
CA CYS A 334 5.22 -28.29 9.46
C CYS A 334 6.01 -27.20 10.22
N LEU A 335 6.64 -26.30 9.48
CA LEU A 335 7.46 -25.22 9.99
C LEU A 335 6.60 -24.04 10.47
N GLY A 336 7.19 -23.17 11.27
CA GLY A 336 6.63 -21.85 11.56
C GLY A 336 7.30 -20.80 10.67
N VAL A 337 6.49 -19.95 10.05
CA VAL A 337 6.97 -18.86 9.20
C VAL A 337 6.37 -17.54 9.68
N ALA A 338 7.20 -16.50 9.76
CA ALA A 338 6.74 -15.16 10.06
C ALA A 338 7.58 -14.10 9.33
N ALA A 339 6.97 -12.93 9.13
CA ALA A 339 7.62 -11.77 8.53
C ALA A 339 7.95 -10.74 9.61
N LEU A 340 9.22 -10.34 9.70
CA LEU A 340 9.70 -9.34 10.67
C LEU A 340 10.71 -8.40 9.99
N HIS A 341 10.49 -7.09 10.11
CA HIS A 341 11.36 -6.05 9.53
C HIS A 341 11.68 -6.25 8.03
N GLY A 342 10.70 -6.72 7.26
CA GLY A 342 10.86 -6.97 5.81
C GLY A 342 11.64 -8.24 5.47
N LEU A 343 11.89 -9.09 6.46
CA LEU A 343 12.61 -10.36 6.32
C LEU A 343 11.64 -11.51 6.61
N LEU A 344 11.85 -12.64 5.95
CA LEU A 344 11.08 -13.86 6.17
C LEU A 344 11.88 -14.77 7.09
N TYR A 345 11.24 -15.37 8.07
CA TYR A 345 11.87 -16.30 9.00
C TYR A 345 11.16 -17.64 8.94
N ALA A 346 11.92 -18.72 8.75
CA ALA A 346 11.46 -20.09 8.74
C ALA A 346 12.13 -20.84 9.90
N ALA A 347 11.35 -21.28 10.90
CA ALA A 347 11.89 -21.94 12.09
C ALA A 347 11.30 -23.34 12.28
N GLY A 348 12.17 -24.27 12.66
CA GLY A 348 11.81 -25.65 12.96
C GLY A 348 11.31 -26.43 11.75
N GLY A 349 10.36 -27.32 11.99
CA GLY A 349 9.75 -28.19 10.99
C GLY A 349 10.35 -29.60 10.96
N TYR A 350 10.16 -30.26 9.82
CA TYR A 350 10.59 -31.63 9.53
C TYR A 350 11.22 -31.68 8.13
N ASP A 351 12.38 -32.32 7.99
CA ASP A 351 13.15 -32.38 6.73
C ASP A 351 12.98 -33.69 5.94
N GLY A 352 12.02 -34.53 6.35
CA GLY A 352 11.84 -35.88 5.81
C GLY A 352 12.45 -36.98 6.69
N ALA A 353 13.43 -36.64 7.55
CA ALA A 353 14.12 -37.60 8.41
C ALA A 353 14.06 -37.23 9.90
N SER A 354 14.16 -35.95 10.24
CA SER A 354 14.34 -35.46 11.60
C SER A 354 13.52 -34.20 11.88
N CYS A 355 13.16 -34.03 13.15
CA CYS A 355 12.55 -32.78 13.62
C CYS A 355 13.65 -31.75 13.85
N LEU A 356 13.46 -30.55 13.30
CA LEU A 356 14.48 -29.51 13.26
C LEU A 356 14.33 -28.52 14.41
N ASN A 357 15.46 -28.05 14.93
CA ASN A 357 15.57 -26.83 15.74
C ASN A 357 16.25 -25.68 14.98
N SER A 358 16.81 -25.95 13.80
CA SER A 358 17.42 -24.93 12.95
C SER A 358 16.38 -23.93 12.44
N ALA A 359 16.84 -22.72 12.16
CA ALA A 359 16.02 -21.67 11.57
C ALA A 359 16.82 -20.93 10.49
N GLU A 360 16.11 -20.46 9.47
CA GLU A 360 16.66 -19.74 8.33
C GLU A 360 15.90 -18.44 8.13
N ARG A 361 16.61 -17.42 7.64
CA ARG A 361 16.10 -16.09 7.35
C ARG A 361 16.29 -15.79 5.87
N TYR A 362 15.30 -15.21 5.21
CA TYR A 362 15.39 -14.75 3.83
C TYR A 362 15.20 -13.24 3.75
N ASP A 363 16.08 -12.62 2.97
CA ASP A 363 15.99 -11.21 2.62
C ASP A 363 15.55 -11.06 1.16
N PRO A 364 14.31 -10.61 0.89
CA PRO A 364 13.81 -10.43 -0.48
C PRO A 364 14.56 -9.33 -1.23
N LEU A 365 15.23 -8.41 -0.54
CA LEU A 365 15.97 -7.32 -1.19
C LEU A 365 17.32 -7.77 -1.77
N THR A 366 17.92 -8.81 -1.20
CA THR A 366 19.19 -9.40 -1.66
C THR A 366 19.02 -10.76 -2.32
N GLY A 367 17.85 -11.40 -2.16
CA GLY A 367 17.55 -12.72 -2.69
C GLY A 367 18.31 -13.85 -1.98
N THR A 368 18.66 -13.69 -0.71
CA THR A 368 19.54 -14.66 -0.01
C THR A 368 18.90 -15.24 1.24
N TRP A 369 18.99 -16.56 1.38
CA TRP A 369 18.75 -17.26 2.64
C TRP A 369 20.02 -17.28 3.51
N THR A 370 19.87 -17.17 4.82
CA THR A 370 20.96 -17.23 5.80
C THR A 370 20.52 -18.02 7.01
N SER A 371 21.37 -18.91 7.50
CA SER A 371 21.13 -19.62 8.75
C SER A 371 21.23 -18.66 9.93
N ILE A 372 20.26 -18.74 10.84
CA ILE A 372 20.28 -17.99 12.12
C ILE A 372 20.49 -18.97 13.28
N ALA A 373 20.60 -18.46 14.50
CA ALA A 373 20.73 -19.31 15.68
C ALA A 373 19.61 -20.35 15.74
N ALA A 374 19.98 -21.58 16.11
CA ALA A 374 19.04 -22.66 16.31
C ALA A 374 18.29 -22.47 17.64
N MET A 375 17.04 -22.92 17.67
CA MET A 375 16.27 -23.03 18.90
C MET A 375 16.91 -24.07 19.84
N SER A 376 16.67 -23.92 21.13
CA SER A 376 17.11 -24.89 22.15
C SER A 376 16.39 -26.23 22.00
N THR A 377 15.13 -26.20 21.58
CA THR A 377 14.29 -27.39 21.40
C THR A 377 13.92 -27.56 19.92
N ARG A 378 13.93 -28.79 19.42
CA ARG A 378 13.42 -29.12 18.07
C ARG A 378 11.90 -29.13 18.06
N ARG A 379 11.29 -28.55 17.02
CA ARG A 379 9.83 -28.32 16.99
C ARG A 379 9.27 -28.51 15.59
N ARG A 380 8.40 -29.50 15.38
CA ARG A 380 7.49 -29.60 14.23
C ARG A 380 6.08 -29.18 14.63
N TYR A 381 5.28 -28.73 13.67
CA TYR A 381 3.97 -28.12 13.90
C TYR A 381 4.03 -26.89 14.83
N VAL A 382 5.18 -26.23 14.81
CA VAL A 382 5.42 -24.98 15.53
C VAL A 382 4.72 -23.83 14.81
N ARG A 383 4.29 -22.83 15.58
CA ARG A 383 3.86 -21.55 15.03
C ARG A 383 4.83 -20.47 15.44
N VAL A 384 5.12 -19.58 14.50
CA VAL A 384 5.97 -18.42 14.74
C VAL A 384 5.12 -17.18 14.54
N ALA A 385 5.19 -16.26 15.50
CA ALA A 385 4.51 -14.98 15.42
C ALA A 385 5.47 -13.83 15.78
N THR A 386 5.14 -12.63 15.32
CA THR A 386 5.94 -11.43 15.58
C THR A 386 5.26 -10.53 16.59
N LEU A 387 5.97 -10.19 17.66
CA LEU A 387 5.49 -9.30 18.70
C LEU A 387 6.64 -8.41 19.18
N GLU A 388 6.39 -7.09 19.24
CA GLU A 388 7.36 -6.08 19.73
C GLU A 388 8.77 -6.22 19.11
N GLY A 389 8.84 -6.45 17.80
CA GLY A 389 10.13 -6.55 17.09
C GLY A 389 10.87 -7.87 17.24
N ASN A 390 10.27 -8.89 17.87
CA ASN A 390 10.85 -10.21 18.13
C ASN A 390 9.99 -11.33 17.53
N LEU A 391 10.58 -12.52 17.36
CA LEU A 391 9.83 -13.72 16.96
C LEU A 391 9.55 -14.59 18.18
N TYR A 392 8.40 -15.26 18.19
CA TYR A 392 8.01 -16.19 19.23
C TYR A 392 7.69 -17.54 18.58
N ALA A 393 8.48 -18.57 18.88
CA ALA A 393 8.25 -19.95 18.48
C ALA A 393 7.44 -20.66 19.56
N VAL A 394 6.19 -20.97 19.24
CA VAL A 394 5.17 -21.40 20.21
C VAL A 394 4.84 -22.87 20.05
N GLY A 395 5.05 -23.65 21.12
CA GLY A 395 4.63 -25.05 21.22
C GLY A 395 5.28 -25.94 20.17
N GLY A 396 4.49 -26.89 19.65
CA GLY A 396 4.91 -27.88 18.65
C GLY A 396 5.13 -29.27 19.24
N TYR A 397 5.85 -30.10 18.50
CA TYR A 397 6.16 -31.48 18.85
C TYR A 397 7.66 -31.75 18.60
N ASP A 398 8.37 -32.32 19.58
CA ASP A 398 9.83 -32.53 19.53
C ASP A 398 10.24 -33.95 19.10
N SER A 399 9.38 -34.65 18.38
CA SER A 399 9.47 -36.10 18.08
C SER A 399 9.17 -37.04 19.26
N SER A 400 9.04 -36.54 20.49
CA SER A 400 8.74 -37.36 21.67
C SER A 400 7.51 -36.88 22.46
N SER A 401 7.31 -35.57 22.55
CA SER A 401 6.27 -34.96 23.37
C SER A 401 5.73 -33.68 22.72
N HIS A 402 4.48 -33.37 23.03
CA HIS A 402 3.88 -32.07 22.71
C HIS A 402 4.43 -31.03 23.68
N LEU A 403 4.77 -29.85 23.16
CA LEU A 403 5.48 -28.82 23.91
C LEU A 403 4.52 -27.73 24.42
N ALA A 404 4.72 -27.34 25.67
CA ALA A 404 4.19 -26.10 26.23
C ALA A 404 5.20 -24.94 26.17
N THR A 405 6.46 -25.25 25.86
CA THR A 405 7.57 -24.30 25.88
C THR A 405 7.45 -23.30 24.73
N VAL A 406 7.89 -22.08 25.00
CA VAL A 406 7.91 -20.98 24.02
C VAL A 406 9.29 -20.34 24.05
N GLU A 407 9.83 -20.04 22.87
CA GLU A 407 11.13 -19.41 22.72
C GLU A 407 10.99 -18.08 21.98
N LYS A 408 11.63 -17.04 22.51
CA LYS A 408 11.70 -15.70 21.93
C LYS A 408 13.02 -15.54 21.19
N TYR A 409 12.99 -15.13 19.93
CA TYR A 409 14.18 -14.77 19.16
C TYR A 409 14.35 -13.26 19.09
N GLU A 410 15.56 -12.82 19.40
CA GLU A 410 15.96 -11.41 19.31
C GLU A 410 16.92 -11.23 18.12
N PRO A 411 16.47 -10.60 17.01
CA PRO A 411 17.29 -10.47 15.81
C PRO A 411 18.59 -9.69 16.00
N GLN A 412 18.65 -8.78 16.97
CA GLN A 412 19.82 -7.92 17.22
C GLN A 412 21.03 -8.69 17.75
N ILE A 413 20.78 -9.76 18.51
CA ILE A 413 21.81 -10.60 19.13
C ILE A 413 21.81 -12.02 18.58
N ASN A 414 20.98 -12.28 17.56
CA ASN A 414 20.80 -13.57 16.92
C ASN A 414 20.69 -14.72 17.94
N THR A 415 19.79 -14.61 18.92
CA THR A 415 19.68 -15.59 20.02
C THR A 415 18.22 -15.92 20.33
N TRP A 416 17.96 -17.20 20.58
CA TRP A 416 16.69 -17.70 21.13
C TRP A 416 16.78 -17.80 22.65
N THR A 417 15.79 -17.27 23.36
CA THR A 417 15.68 -17.34 24.81
C THR A 417 14.36 -18.02 25.22
N PRO A 418 14.38 -18.97 26.17
CA PRO A 418 13.15 -19.54 26.68
C PRO A 418 12.39 -18.48 27.49
N ILE A 419 11.07 -18.43 27.28
CA ILE A 419 10.16 -17.58 28.06
C ILE A 419 9.17 -18.44 28.85
N ALA A 420 8.20 -17.82 29.51
CA ALA A 420 7.18 -18.56 30.24
C ALA A 420 6.47 -19.59 29.34
N ASN A 421 6.26 -20.78 29.90
CA ASN A 421 5.55 -21.87 29.23
C ASN A 421 4.05 -21.57 29.18
N MET A 422 3.39 -22.03 28.12
CA MET A 422 1.94 -22.10 28.05
C MET A 422 1.38 -22.97 29.18
N LEU A 423 0.13 -22.74 29.55
CA LEU A 423 -0.59 -23.50 30.56
C LEU A 423 -0.86 -24.94 30.07
N SER A 424 -1.10 -25.11 28.77
CA SER A 424 -1.28 -26.42 28.14
C SER A 424 -0.29 -26.65 27.00
N ARG A 425 0.26 -27.86 26.95
CA ARG A 425 1.06 -28.31 25.80
C ARG A 425 0.20 -28.42 24.55
N ARG A 426 0.70 -27.96 23.41
CA ARG A 426 -0.06 -28.00 22.15
C ARG A 426 0.84 -27.94 20.92
N SER A 427 0.42 -28.66 19.89
CA SER A 427 0.97 -28.60 18.52
C SER A 427 -0.14 -28.21 17.54
N SER A 428 0.22 -27.67 16.37
CA SER A 428 -0.75 -27.30 15.32
C SER A 428 -1.81 -26.27 15.74
N ALA A 429 -1.53 -25.48 16.78
CA ALA A 429 -2.43 -24.42 17.24
C ALA A 429 -2.50 -23.26 16.23
N GLY A 430 -3.54 -22.43 16.35
CA GLY A 430 -3.59 -21.10 15.73
C GLY A 430 -2.88 -20.10 16.65
N VAL A 431 -2.00 -19.26 16.08
CA VAL A 431 -1.28 -18.22 16.84
C VAL A 431 -1.42 -16.89 16.11
N ALA A 432 -1.81 -15.85 16.84
CA ALA A 432 -1.98 -14.50 16.32
C ALA A 432 -1.60 -13.46 17.38
N VAL A 433 -1.29 -12.24 16.94
CA VAL A 433 -1.01 -11.12 17.83
C VAL A 433 -2.15 -10.12 17.72
N LEU A 434 -2.69 -9.70 18.87
CA LEU A 434 -3.77 -8.74 18.96
C LEU A 434 -3.49 -7.81 20.16
N GLU A 435 -3.56 -6.50 19.93
CA GLU A 435 -3.38 -5.47 20.97
C GLU A 435 -2.07 -5.62 21.78
N GLY A 436 -0.98 -6.03 21.12
CA GLY A 436 0.33 -6.22 21.77
C GLY A 436 0.43 -7.48 22.64
N MET A 437 -0.53 -8.40 22.51
CA MET A 437 -0.53 -9.68 23.22
C MET A 437 -0.52 -10.83 22.21
N LEU A 438 0.10 -11.95 22.59
CA LEU A 438 0.17 -13.15 21.77
C LEU A 438 -0.94 -14.12 22.18
N TYR A 439 -1.80 -14.51 21.25
CA TYR A 439 -2.90 -15.44 21.49
C TYR A 439 -2.63 -16.78 20.84
N VAL A 440 -2.98 -17.85 21.55
CA VAL A 440 -2.85 -19.23 21.07
C VAL A 440 -4.18 -19.95 21.26
N ALA A 441 -4.76 -20.41 20.16
CA ALA A 441 -6.09 -21.02 20.13
C ALA A 441 -6.03 -22.45 19.60
N GLY A 442 -6.66 -23.39 20.31
CA GLY A 442 -6.81 -24.79 19.88
C GLY A 442 -5.50 -25.56 19.75
N GLY A 443 -5.45 -26.47 18.79
CA GLY A 443 -4.35 -27.41 18.58
C GLY A 443 -4.56 -28.74 19.29
N ASN A 444 -3.53 -29.58 19.28
CA ASN A 444 -3.56 -30.94 19.83
C ASN A 444 -2.52 -31.10 20.95
N ASP A 445 -2.95 -31.58 22.11
CA ASP A 445 -2.11 -31.82 23.30
C ASP A 445 -1.48 -33.23 23.37
N GLY A 446 -1.74 -34.04 22.34
CA GLY A 446 -1.36 -35.44 22.21
C GLY A 446 -2.46 -36.44 22.56
N THR A 447 -3.53 -35.97 23.21
CA THR A 447 -4.68 -36.79 23.60
C THR A 447 -5.98 -36.32 22.93
N SER A 448 -6.16 -35.01 22.77
CA SER A 448 -7.38 -34.45 22.20
C SER A 448 -7.13 -33.09 21.53
N CYS A 449 -8.03 -32.75 20.59
CA CYS A 449 -8.11 -31.39 20.08
C CYS A 449 -8.65 -30.46 21.17
N LEU A 450 -7.99 -29.32 21.34
CA LEU A 450 -8.32 -28.32 22.34
C LEU A 450 -9.32 -27.29 21.78
N ASN A 451 -10.16 -26.75 22.65
CA ASN A 451 -10.88 -25.50 22.38
C ASN A 451 -10.38 -24.34 23.26
N SER A 452 -9.43 -24.61 24.16
CA SER A 452 -8.85 -23.61 25.04
C SER A 452 -8.06 -22.57 24.26
N VAL A 453 -8.17 -21.33 24.71
CA VAL A 453 -7.41 -20.20 24.21
C VAL A 453 -6.61 -19.61 25.36
N GLU A 454 -5.35 -19.31 25.10
CA GLU A 454 -4.42 -18.71 26.05
C GLU A 454 -3.83 -17.44 25.46
N ARG A 455 -3.55 -16.46 26.31
CA ARG A 455 -2.93 -15.19 25.94
C ARG A 455 -1.66 -14.98 26.75
N TYR A 456 -0.59 -14.60 26.08
CA TYR A 456 0.67 -14.21 26.67
C TYR A 456 0.83 -12.70 26.71
N ASN A 457 1.25 -12.21 27.88
CA ASN A 457 1.61 -10.83 28.10
C ASN A 457 3.13 -10.66 28.15
N PRO A 458 3.74 -9.93 27.19
CA PRO A 458 5.20 -9.76 27.13
C PRO A 458 5.75 -8.95 28.31
N LYS A 459 4.95 -8.08 28.95
CA LYS A 459 5.40 -7.23 30.06
C LYS A 459 5.54 -8.00 31.36
N SER A 460 4.61 -8.91 31.63
CA SER A 460 4.63 -9.75 32.83
C SER A 460 5.31 -11.10 32.61
N ASN A 461 5.57 -11.48 31.35
CA ASN A 461 6.04 -12.81 30.97
C ASN A 461 5.14 -13.92 31.57
N THR A 462 3.83 -13.78 31.40
CA THR A 462 2.84 -14.75 31.92
C THR A 462 1.80 -15.12 30.87
N TRP A 463 1.28 -16.33 31.01
CA TRP A 463 0.16 -16.84 30.22
C TRP A 463 -1.12 -16.85 31.06
N GLU A 464 -2.22 -16.44 30.44
CA GLU A 464 -3.54 -16.39 31.04
C GLU A 464 -4.54 -17.12 30.14
N SER A 465 -5.46 -17.89 30.73
CA SER A 465 -6.56 -18.47 29.98
C SER A 465 -7.59 -17.39 29.64
N VAL A 466 -8.06 -17.39 28.40
CA VAL A 466 -9.15 -16.52 27.93
C VAL A 466 -10.33 -17.37 27.44
N ALA A 467 -11.40 -16.71 27.00
CA ALA A 467 -12.62 -17.39 26.56
C ALA A 467 -12.32 -18.50 25.52
N PRO A 468 -12.80 -19.73 25.74
CA PRO A 468 -12.54 -20.84 24.85
C PRO A 468 -13.34 -20.72 23.55
N MET A 469 -12.89 -21.41 22.51
CA MET A 469 -13.65 -21.59 21.28
C MET A 469 -14.88 -22.48 21.52
N ASN A 470 -15.94 -22.24 20.75
CA ASN A 470 -17.14 -23.08 20.79
C ASN A 470 -16.89 -24.51 20.29
N ILE A 471 -15.89 -24.68 19.42
CA ILE A 471 -15.57 -25.96 18.76
C ILE A 471 -14.09 -26.27 18.98
N ARG A 472 -13.79 -27.52 19.35
CA ARG A 472 -12.41 -28.04 19.46
C ARG A 472 -11.81 -28.18 18.06
N ARG A 473 -10.59 -27.67 17.86
CA ARG A 473 -9.88 -27.72 16.59
C ARG A 473 -8.40 -27.88 16.78
#